data_AF-A0A4Q3ZIK2-F1
#
_entry.id   AF-A0A4Q3ZIK2-F1
#
_cell.length_a   1.000
_cell.length_b   1.000
_cell.length_c   1.000
_cell.angle_alpha   90.00
_cell.angle_beta   90.00
_cell.angle_gamma   90.00
#
_symmetry.space_group_name_H-M   'P 1'
#
loop_
_entity.id
_entity.type
_entity.pdbx_description
1 polymer ?
#
loop_
_entity_poly.entity_id
_entity_poly.type
_entity_poly.pdbx_seq_one_letter_code
_entity_poly.pdbx_strand_id
1 'polypeptide(L)'
;MHFRAAMGVIALSFVFALVYRVFPLFSGPDAISEFFVTEDGYLMLTVSRNFAIGNGLSVSDGLIATNGVQPLATFLYSIPFVLSAGVKLAALKGFLAIMTAVSVVAALVIGGYARHVLRH
;
A
#
# COMPACT_ATOMS: atom_id res chain seq x y z
N MET A 1 -14.70 -32.86 -9.70
CA MET A 1 -14.41 -32.62 -8.25
C MET A 1 -13.23 -31.66 -8.06
N HIS A 2 -12.11 -31.85 -8.76
CA HIS A 2 -10.89 -31.02 -8.64
C HIS A 2 -11.08 -29.50 -8.88
N PHE A 3 -11.90 -29.08 -9.85
CA PHE A 3 -12.09 -27.66 -10.15
C PHE A 3 -12.78 -26.87 -9.03
N ARG A 4 -13.76 -27.49 -8.34
CA ARG A 4 -14.46 -26.86 -7.20
C ARG A 4 -13.53 -26.70 -6.00
N ALA A 5 -12.66 -27.67 -5.76
CA ALA A 5 -11.66 -27.60 -4.69
C ALA A 5 -10.64 -26.49 -4.97
N ALA A 6 -10.12 -26.40 -6.20
CA ALA A 6 -9.18 -25.34 -6.59
C ALA A 6 -9.79 -23.93 -6.45
N MET A 7 -11.04 -23.74 -6.87
CA MET A 7 -11.74 -22.46 -6.71
C MET A 7 -11.93 -22.10 -5.23
N GLY A 8 -12.25 -23.09 -4.40
CA GLY A 8 -12.36 -22.93 -2.95
C GLY A 8 -11.04 -22.46 -2.31
N VAL A 9 -9.91 -23.05 -2.71
CA VAL A 9 -8.58 -22.65 -2.24
C VAL A 9 -8.26 -21.22 -2.66
N ILE A 10 -8.50 -20.85 -3.93
CA ILE A 10 -8.25 -19.48 -4.42
C ILE A 10 -9.07 -18.46 -3.64
N ALA A 11 -10.37 -18.73 -3.45
CA ALA A 11 -11.25 -17.85 -2.69
C ALA A 11 -10.78 -17.71 -1.24
N LEU A 12 -10.42 -18.83 -0.58
CA LEU A 12 -9.90 -18.82 0.78
C LEU A 12 -8.59 -18.02 0.89
N SER A 13 -7.65 -18.23 -0.03
CA SER A 13 -6.39 -17.48 -0.08
C SER A 13 -6.63 -15.99 -0.28
N PHE A 14 -7.57 -15.61 -1.15
CA PHE A 14 -7.92 -14.22 -1.38
C PHE A 14 -8.54 -13.58 -0.13
N VAL A 15 -9.50 -14.25 0.51
CA VAL A 15 -10.13 -13.78 1.76
C VAL A 15 -9.08 -13.65 2.86
N PHE A 16 -8.23 -14.65 3.05
CA PHE A 16 -7.15 -14.60 4.03
C PHE A 16 -6.20 -13.43 3.76
N ALA A 17 -5.77 -13.25 2.51
CA ALA A 17 -4.88 -12.16 2.10
C ALA A 17 -5.50 -10.77 2.32
N LEU A 18 -6.82 -10.64 2.14
CA LEU A 18 -7.56 -9.40 2.39
C LEU A 18 -7.67 -9.12 3.88
N VAL A 19 -8.10 -10.10 4.69
CA VAL A 19 -8.19 -9.99 6.15
C VAL A 19 -6.83 -9.60 6.73
N TYR A 20 -5.76 -10.27 6.30
CA TYR A 20 -4.40 -10.01 6.77
C TYR A 20 -3.92 -8.57 6.48
N ARG A 21 -4.28 -8.02 5.31
CA ARG A 21 -3.92 -6.64 4.92
C ARG A 21 -4.77 -5.58 5.62
N VAL A 22 -6.02 -5.90 5.91
CA VAL A 22 -6.99 -4.97 6.52
C VAL A 22 -6.90 -4.97 8.05
N PHE A 23 -6.53 -6.09 8.67
CA PHE A 23 -6.36 -6.24 10.11
C PHE A 23 -5.62 -5.09 10.81
N PRO A 24 -4.49 -4.57 10.29
CA PRO A 24 -3.70 -3.53 10.94
C PRO A 24 -4.45 -2.21 11.06
N LEU A 25 -5.40 -1.92 10.16
CA LEU A 25 -6.20 -0.68 10.21
C LEU A 25 -7.00 -0.55 11.52
N PHE A 26 -7.29 -1.70 12.13
CA PHE A 26 -8.01 -1.85 13.40
C PHE A 26 -7.09 -2.11 14.59
N SER A 27 -5.78 -2.22 14.38
CA SER A 27 -4.78 -2.42 15.43
C SER A 27 -4.34 -1.08 16.07
N GLY A 28 -3.66 -1.19 17.21
CA GLY A 28 -3.10 -0.04 17.92
C GLY A 28 -1.94 0.65 17.17
N PRO A 29 -1.50 1.83 17.63
CA PRO A 29 -0.46 2.62 16.96
C PRO A 29 0.85 1.85 16.75
N ASP A 30 1.32 1.13 17.77
CA ASP A 30 2.59 0.40 17.75
C ASP A 30 2.57 -0.71 16.69
N ALA A 31 1.48 -1.47 16.67
CA ALA A 31 1.27 -2.52 15.68
C ALA A 31 1.27 -1.94 14.27
N ILE A 32 0.61 -0.81 14.01
CA ILE A 32 0.54 -0.20 12.66
C ILE A 32 1.93 0.25 12.18
N SER A 33 2.78 0.79 13.05
CA SER A 33 4.15 1.16 12.68
C SER A 33 5.02 -0.07 12.38
N GLU A 34 4.84 -1.16 13.11
CA GLU A 34 5.66 -2.36 12.91
C GLU A 34 5.17 -3.22 11.75
N PHE A 35 3.90 -3.08 11.37
CA PHE A 35 3.30 -3.84 10.28
C PHE A 35 3.67 -3.21 8.91
N PHE A 36 4.42 -3.96 8.10
CA PHE A 36 4.49 -3.84 6.63
C PHE A 36 5.26 -2.66 6.05
N VAL A 37 5.94 -1.88 6.88
CA VAL A 37 6.82 -0.82 6.39
C VAL A 37 8.27 -1.29 6.51
N THR A 38 8.85 -1.68 5.37
CA THR A 38 10.30 -1.90 5.27
C THR A 38 11.05 -0.58 5.49
N GLU A 39 12.37 -0.64 5.69
CA GLU A 39 13.20 0.57 5.76
C GLU A 39 12.95 1.49 4.54
N ASP A 40 12.92 0.92 3.34
CA ASP A 40 12.59 1.66 2.11
C ASP A 40 11.18 2.23 2.11
N GLY A 41 10.20 1.50 2.67
CA GLY A 41 8.84 2.00 2.84
C GLY A 41 8.78 3.25 3.73
N TYR A 42 9.58 3.27 4.80
CA TYR A 42 9.70 4.42 5.70
C TYR A 42 10.36 5.62 5.03
N LEU A 43 11.39 5.38 4.22
CA LEU A 43 12.00 6.41 3.39
C LEU A 43 10.95 7.01 2.44
N MET A 44 10.21 6.16 1.71
CA MET A 44 9.17 6.63 0.78
C MET A 44 8.06 7.40 1.49
N LEU A 45 7.59 6.98 2.67
CA LEU A 45 6.60 7.70 3.45
C LEU A 45 7.12 9.06 3.95
N THR A 46 8.39 9.14 4.32
CA THR A 46 9.04 10.40 4.72
C THR A 46 9.05 11.39 3.55
N VAL A 47 9.47 10.92 2.36
CA VAL A 47 9.46 11.75 1.15
C VAL A 47 8.04 12.13 0.75
N SER A 48 7.08 11.22 0.89
CA SER A 48 5.66 11.48 0.59
C SER A 48 5.05 12.53 1.52
N ARG A 49 5.43 12.52 2.80
CA ARG A 49 5.05 13.55 3.77
C ARG A 49 5.62 14.91 3.38
N ASN A 50 6.92 14.98 3.06
CA ASN A 50 7.57 16.22 2.63
C ASN A 50 6.95 16.77 1.35
N PHE A 51 6.65 15.89 0.39
CA PHE A 51 5.95 16.26 -0.83
C PHE A 51 4.55 16.81 -0.55
N ALA A 52 3.78 16.16 0.34
CA ALA A 52 2.44 16.60 0.73
C ALA A 52 2.40 18.00 1.36
N ILE A 53 3.44 18.39 2.11
CA ILE A 53 3.53 19.70 2.77
C ILE A 53 4.23 20.77 1.91
N GLY A 54 4.58 20.44 0.66
CA GLY A 54 5.17 21.41 -0.29
C GLY A 54 6.70 21.50 -0.24
N ASN A 55 7.39 20.62 0.49
CA ASN A 55 8.87 20.60 0.58
C ASN A 55 9.54 19.83 -0.58
N GLY A 56 8.78 19.48 -1.63
CA GLY A 56 9.25 18.68 -2.75
C GLY A 56 9.63 17.24 -2.39
N LEU A 57 10.33 16.56 -3.31
CA LEU A 57 10.86 15.22 -3.07
C LEU A 57 12.16 15.33 -2.26
N SER A 58 12.03 15.29 -0.94
CA SER A 58 13.12 15.55 0.00
C SER A 58 13.03 14.69 1.26
N VAL A 59 14.16 14.59 1.97
CA VAL A 59 14.28 14.04 3.33
C VAL A 59 14.75 15.15 4.30
N SER A 60 14.84 14.83 5.59
CA SER A 60 15.27 15.77 6.63
C SER A 60 14.46 17.07 6.62
N ASP A 61 13.13 16.94 6.62
CA ASP A 61 12.16 18.05 6.60
C ASP A 61 12.39 19.09 5.48
N GLY A 62 12.85 18.67 4.30
CA GLY A 62 13.05 19.55 3.15
C GLY A 62 14.50 19.95 2.89
N LEU A 63 15.42 19.64 3.80
CA LEU A 63 16.81 20.08 3.71
C LEU A 63 17.62 19.34 2.64
N ILE A 64 17.26 18.10 2.33
CA ILE A 64 18.01 17.26 1.40
C ILE A 64 17.06 16.75 0.32
N ALA A 65 17.26 17.19 -0.92
CA ALA A 65 16.52 16.67 -2.07
C ALA A 65 16.89 15.20 -2.33
N THR A 66 15.92 14.40 -2.79
CA THR A 66 16.16 12.99 -3.13
C THR A 66 15.51 12.62 -4.47
N ASN A 67 16.20 11.77 -5.21
CA ASN A 67 15.75 11.12 -6.44
C ASN A 67 15.69 9.58 -6.30
N GLY A 68 15.96 9.05 -5.10
CA GLY A 68 16.05 7.61 -4.84
C GLY A 68 14.69 6.93 -4.60
N VAL A 69 13.58 7.59 -4.91
CA VAL A 69 12.22 7.05 -4.70
C VAL A 69 11.44 6.97 -6.00
N GLN A 70 10.52 6.02 -6.09
CA GLN A 70 9.65 5.84 -7.25
C GLN A 70 8.53 6.91 -7.24
N PRO A 71 8.46 7.83 -8.24
CA PRO A 71 7.59 9.01 -8.15
C PRO A 71 6.10 8.71 -8.04
N LEU A 72 5.60 7.68 -8.74
CA LEU A 72 4.17 7.34 -8.73
C LEU A 72 3.70 6.90 -7.35
N ALA A 73 4.46 6.01 -6.71
CA ALA A 73 4.18 5.51 -5.38
C ALA A 73 4.28 6.64 -4.36
N THR A 74 5.31 7.49 -4.43
CA THR A 74 5.43 8.67 -3.57
C THR A 74 4.24 9.62 -3.71
N PHE A 75 3.75 9.84 -4.93
CA PHE A 75 2.55 10.65 -5.17
C PHE A 75 1.28 10.00 -4.58
N LEU A 76 1.09 8.69 -4.75
CA LEU A 76 -0.06 8.00 -4.16
C LEU A 76 0.00 8.05 -2.62
N TYR A 77 1.17 7.84 -2.04
CA TYR A 77 1.37 7.83 -0.59
C TYR A 77 1.33 9.23 0.04
N SER A 78 1.42 10.30 -0.75
CA SER A 78 1.22 11.66 -0.24
C SER A 78 -0.25 12.00 -0.01
N ILE A 79 -1.18 11.35 -0.72
CA ILE A 79 -2.63 11.62 -0.61
C ILE A 79 -3.12 11.50 0.85
N PRO A 80 -2.82 10.42 1.61
CA PRO A 80 -3.20 10.33 3.01
C PRO A 80 -2.65 11.46 3.89
N PHE A 81 -1.43 11.95 3.63
CA PHE A 81 -0.84 13.05 4.39
C PHE A 81 -1.53 14.39 4.12
N VAL A 82 -1.96 14.64 2.87
CA VAL A 82 -2.78 15.81 2.53
C VAL A 82 -4.12 15.74 3.24
N LEU A 83 -4.80 14.58 3.15
CA LEU A 83 -6.14 14.40 3.74
C LEU A 83 -6.14 14.41 5.27
N SER A 84 -5.06 13.96 5.91
CA SER A 84 -4.94 13.93 7.37
C SER A 84 -4.32 15.18 7.97
N ALA A 85 -4.07 16.23 7.17
CA ALA A 85 -3.31 17.41 7.58
C ALA A 85 -1.96 17.06 8.26
N GLY A 86 -1.31 15.99 7.79
CA GLY A 86 -0.03 15.52 8.32
C GLY A 86 -0.11 14.67 9.60
N VAL A 87 -1.31 14.34 10.11
CA VAL A 87 -1.45 13.43 11.26
C VAL A 87 -0.92 12.04 10.88
N LYS A 88 0.20 11.65 11.50
CA LYS A 88 0.99 10.45 11.14
C LYS A 88 0.17 9.16 11.14
N LEU A 89 -0.55 8.88 12.23
CA LEU A 89 -1.31 7.64 12.37
C LEU A 89 -2.44 7.53 11.34
N ALA A 90 -3.15 8.63 11.08
CA ALA A 90 -4.21 8.67 10.08
C ALA A 90 -3.65 8.52 8.65
N ALA A 91 -2.52 9.17 8.35
CA ALA A 91 -1.84 9.01 7.07
C ALA A 91 -1.36 7.57 6.85
N LEU A 92 -0.83 6.93 7.89
CA LEU A 92 -0.36 5.54 7.83
C LEU A 92 -1.50 4.55 7.59
N LYS A 93 -2.67 4.77 8.20
CA LYS A 93 -3.90 4.01 7.88
C LYS A 93 -4.32 4.21 6.41
N GLY A 94 -4.28 5.44 5.92
CA GLY A 94 -4.59 5.72 4.51
C GLY A 94 -3.59 5.06 3.54
N PHE A 95 -2.31 5.05 3.89
CA PHE A 95 -1.26 4.34 3.13
C PHE A 95 -1.56 2.83 3.05
N LEU A 96 -1.86 2.18 4.19
CA LEU A 96 -2.20 0.76 4.23
C LEU A 96 -3.46 0.46 3.42
N ALA A 97 -4.45 1.36 3.42
CA ALA A 97 -5.64 1.24 2.59
C ALA A 97 -5.30 1.31 1.08
N ILE A 98 -4.41 2.22 0.67
CA ILE A 98 -3.92 2.31 -0.71
C ILE A 98 -3.20 1.02 -1.11
N MET A 99 -2.27 0.53 -0.28
CA MET A 99 -1.54 -0.73 -0.54
C MET A 99 -2.47 -1.94 -0.67
N THR A 100 -3.52 -1.97 0.15
CA THR A 100 -4.56 -3.00 0.07
C THR A 100 -5.32 -2.90 -1.24
N ALA A 101 -5.76 -1.70 -1.63
CA ALA A 101 -6.48 -1.48 -2.89
C ALA A 101 -5.62 -1.86 -4.11
N VAL A 102 -4.35 -1.45 -4.14
CA VAL A 102 -3.40 -1.82 -5.19
C VAL A 102 -3.22 -3.33 -5.26
N SER A 103 -3.11 -4.02 -4.13
CA SER A 103 -3.01 -5.49 -4.09
C SER A 103 -4.25 -6.18 -4.65
N VAL A 104 -5.45 -5.68 -4.33
CA VAL A 104 -6.72 -6.21 -4.86
C VAL A 104 -6.80 -6.00 -6.37
N VAL A 105 -6.49 -4.78 -6.85
CA VAL A 105 -6.47 -4.47 -8.29
C VAL A 105 -5.47 -5.38 -9.00
N ALA A 106 -4.26 -5.55 -8.47
CA ALA A 106 -3.25 -6.43 -9.04
C ALA A 106 -3.75 -7.89 -9.15
N ALA A 107 -4.36 -8.43 -8.10
CA ALA A 107 -4.92 -9.78 -8.12
C ALA A 107 -6.02 -9.94 -9.19
N LEU A 108 -6.91 -8.95 -9.33
CA LEU A 108 -7.96 -8.96 -10.35
C LEU A 108 -7.41 -8.85 -11.78
N VAL A 109 -6.42 -7.97 -11.99
CA VAL A 109 -5.76 -7.77 -13.29
C VAL A 109 -5.01 -9.04 -13.71
N ILE A 110 -4.22 -9.63 -12.80
CA ILE A 110 -3.49 -10.88 -13.08
C ILE A 110 -4.47 -12.02 -13.36
N GLY A 111 -5.54 -12.15 -12.57
CA GLY A 111 -6.57 -13.16 -12.79
C GLY A 111 -7.38 -12.94 -14.08
N GLY A 112 -7.57 -11.69 -14.51
CA GLY A 112 -8.15 -11.33 -15.80
C GLY A 112 -7.22 -11.71 -16.96
N TYR A 113 -5.95 -11.34 -16.85
CA TYR A 113 -4.93 -11.62 -17.85
C TYR A 113 -4.70 -13.13 -18.04
N ALA A 114 -4.58 -13.90 -16.96
CA ALA A 114 -4.42 -15.34 -17.02
C ALA A 114 -5.59 -16.03 -17.74
N ARG A 115 -6.84 -15.58 -17.48
CA ARG A 115 -8.03 -16.08 -18.19
C ARG A 115 -8.02 -15.71 -19.67
N HIS A 116 -7.47 -14.56 -20.03
CA HIS A 116 -7.36 -14.15 -21.43
C HIS A 116 -6.34 -15.01 -22.18
N VAL A 117 -5.15 -15.22 -21.60
CA VAL A 117 -4.08 -16.01 -22.21
C VAL A 117 -4.47 -17.48 -22.35
N LEU A 118 -5.10 -18.09 -21.34
CA LEU A 118 -5.49 -19.51 -21.37
C LEU A 118 -6.71 -19.83 -22.24
N ARG A 119 -7.40 -18.81 -22.77
CA ARG A 119 -8.50 -18.97 -23.72
C ARG A 119 -8.03 -19.07 -25.16
N HIS A 120 -6.77 -18.74 -25.43
CA HIS A 120 -6.08 -18.92 -26.70
C HIS A 120 -5.24 -20.20 -26.65
#